data_AF-A0A9D3MI78-F1
#
_entry.id   AF-A0A9D3MI78-F1
#
_cell.length_a   1.000
_cell.length_b   1.000
_cell.length_c   1.000
_cell.angle_alpha   90.00
_cell.angle_beta   90.00
_cell.angle_gamma   90.00
#
_symmetry.space_group_name_H-M   'P 1'
#
loop_
_entity.id
_entity.type
_entity.pdbx_description
1 polymer ?
#
loop_
_entity_poly.entity_id
_entity_poly.type
_entity_poly.pdbx_seq_one_letter_code
_entity_poly.pdbx_strand_id
1 'polypeptide(L)'
;MDNDLERTAELYDNDNEEEVEKAWKEWKQTFEKSYGTPEEEERRKKAWLDTRALITEHNKEYLEGRESYSMGVNQFTDMLPGELPPMGHLSSPSEERG
;
A
#
# COMPACT_ATOMS: atom_id res chain seq x y z
N MET A 1 36.38 -10.78 -16.77
CA MET A 1 36.08 -11.04 -15.35
C MET A 1 36.38 -9.69 -14.72
N ASP A 2 35.43 -8.78 -14.61
CA ASP A 2 34.23 -8.91 -13.80
C ASP A 2 33.04 -8.17 -14.42
N ASN A 3 32.07 -8.93 -14.93
CA ASN A 3 30.76 -8.42 -15.33
C ASN A 3 29.79 -8.68 -14.18
N ASP A 4 29.99 -8.01 -13.05
CA ASP A 4 29.18 -8.18 -11.82
C ASP A 4 28.37 -6.94 -11.47
N LEU A 5 28.22 -5.99 -12.41
CA LEU A 5 27.40 -4.78 -12.20
C LEU A 5 26.12 -4.73 -13.02
N GLU A 6 25.84 -5.70 -13.90
CA GLU A 6 24.53 -5.80 -14.56
C GLU A 6 23.48 -6.56 -13.73
N ARG A 7 23.88 -7.28 -12.68
CA ARG A 7 22.94 -8.02 -11.81
C ARG A 7 22.13 -7.11 -10.87
N THR A 8 22.49 -5.84 -10.76
CA THR A 8 21.87 -4.93 -9.78
C THR A 8 20.74 -4.07 -10.36
N ALA A 9 20.60 -4.01 -11.69
CA ALA A 9 19.55 -3.24 -12.35
C ALA A 9 18.23 -4.02 -12.51
N GLU A 10 18.24 -5.35 -12.42
CA GLU A 10 17.02 -6.19 -12.43
C GLU A 10 16.34 -6.28 -11.04
N LEU A 11 16.90 -5.64 -10.01
CA LEU A 11 16.40 -5.70 -8.63
C LEU A 11 15.55 -4.49 -8.22
N TYR A 12 15.36 -3.50 -9.09
CA TYR A 12 14.65 -2.26 -8.75
C TYR A 12 13.29 -2.08 -9.43
N ASP A 13 12.90 -3.01 -10.31
CA ASP A 13 11.54 -3.09 -10.90
C ASP A 13 10.87 -4.44 -10.60
N ASN A 14 11.23 -5.06 -9.48
CA ASN A 14 10.54 -6.22 -8.91
C ASN A 14 9.80 -5.77 -7.65
N ASP A 15 8.75 -4.97 -7.89
CA ASP A 15 7.82 -4.43 -6.92
C ASP A 15 7.34 -5.50 -5.95
N ASN A 16 7.94 -5.55 -4.76
CA ASN A 16 7.33 -5.66 -3.43
C ASN A 16 6.22 -6.72 -3.21
N GLU A 17 6.00 -7.65 -4.13
CA GLU A 17 4.86 -8.56 -4.12
C GLU A 17 5.10 -9.69 -3.12
N GLU A 18 6.32 -10.24 -3.06
CA GLU A 18 6.70 -11.20 -2.02
C GLU A 18 6.61 -10.60 -0.61
N GLU A 19 7.05 -9.36 -0.43
CA GLU A 19 6.97 -8.67 0.86
C GLU A 19 5.52 -8.29 1.22
N VAL A 20 4.71 -7.91 0.23
CA VAL A 20 3.26 -7.74 0.36
C VAL A 20 2.59 -9.06 0.74
N GLU A 21 2.93 -10.16 0.08
CA GLU A 21 2.40 -11.49 0.36
C GLU A 21 2.77 -11.95 1.75
N LYS A 22 4.03 -11.73 2.16
CA LYS A 22 4.54 -12.07 3.48
C LYS A 22 3.84 -11.26 4.55
N ALA A 23 3.78 -9.94 4.40
CA ALA A 23 3.06 -9.07 5.34
C ALA A 23 1.55 -9.38 5.36
N TRP A 24 0.94 -9.78 4.24
CA TRP A 24 -0.44 -10.25 4.20
C TRP A 24 -0.63 -11.55 4.98
N LYS A 25 0.28 -12.53 4.81
CA LYS A 25 0.26 -13.79 5.56
C LYS A 25 0.49 -13.57 7.06
N GLU A 26 1.45 -12.72 7.43
CA GLU A 26 1.73 -12.33 8.82
C GLU A 26 0.54 -11.60 9.45
N TRP A 27 -0.08 -10.67 8.73
CA TRP A 27 -1.29 -9.99 9.17
C TRP A 27 -2.45 -10.98 9.36
N LYS A 28 -2.69 -11.87 8.39
CA LYS A 28 -3.73 -12.90 8.51
C LYS A 28 -3.49 -13.80 9.73
N GLN A 29 -2.24 -14.17 10.02
CA GLN A 29 -1.90 -14.97 11.20
C GLN A 29 -2.09 -14.18 12.50
N THR A 30 -1.66 -12.92 12.53
CA THR A 30 -1.74 -12.05 13.71
C THR A 30 -3.19 -11.81 14.13
N PHE A 31 -4.09 -11.70 13.17
CA PHE A 31 -5.52 -11.43 13.39
C PHE A 31 -6.43 -12.65 13.14
N GLU A 32 -5.85 -13.84 13.00
CA GLU A 32 -6.55 -15.11 12.77
C GLU A 32 -7.60 -15.04 11.63
N LYS A 33 -7.26 -14.34 10.54
CA LYS A 33 -8.14 -14.12 9.39
C LYS A 33 -8.07 -15.32 8.46
N SER A 34 -9.24 -15.91 8.16
CA SER A 34 -9.40 -16.91 7.11
C SER A 34 -10.53 -16.50 6.17
N TYR A 35 -10.28 -16.64 4.87
CA TYR A 35 -11.26 -16.38 3.83
C TYR A 35 -11.60 -17.71 3.15
N GLY A 36 -12.90 -18.01 3.02
CA GLY A 36 -13.36 -19.30 2.51
C GLY A 36 -13.28 -19.45 0.99
N THR A 37 -13.05 -18.36 0.27
CA THR A 37 -13.06 -18.32 -1.21
C THR A 37 -11.90 -17.47 -1.74
N PRO A 38 -11.27 -17.87 -2.86
CA PRO A 38 -10.19 -17.10 -3.49
C PRO A 38 -10.62 -15.67 -3.84
N GLU A 39 -11.86 -15.50 -4.33
CA GLU A 39 -12.39 -14.20 -4.75
C GLU A 39 -12.53 -13.21 -3.58
N GLU A 40 -12.97 -13.69 -2.41
CA GLU A 40 -12.98 -12.89 -1.18
C GLU A 40 -11.56 -12.58 -0.70
N GLU A 41 -10.61 -13.53 -0.81
CA GLU A 41 -9.22 -13.27 -0.45
C GLU A 41 -8.59 -12.18 -1.33
N GLU A 42 -8.82 -12.21 -2.65
CA GLU A 42 -8.33 -11.18 -3.57
C GLU A 42 -8.95 -9.81 -3.24
N ARG A 43 -10.26 -9.75 -3.01
CA ARG A 43 -10.95 -8.51 -2.65
C ARG A 43 -10.42 -7.91 -1.36
N ARG A 44 -10.14 -8.77 -0.36
CA ARG A 44 -9.62 -8.37 0.95
C ARG A 44 -8.14 -7.98 0.90
N LYS A 45 -7.34 -8.70 0.10
CA LYS A 45 -5.94 -8.37 -0.18
C LYS A 45 -5.84 -6.99 -0.85
N LYS A 46 -6.72 -6.68 -1.80
CA LYS A 46 -6.81 -5.35 -2.42
C LYS A 46 -7.14 -4.25 -1.41
N ALA A 47 -8.17 -4.45 -0.58
CA ALA A 47 -8.53 -3.51 0.48
C ALA A 47 -7.38 -3.25 1.47
N TRP A 48 -6.65 -4.31 1.79
CA TRP A 48 -5.48 -4.24 2.66
C TRP A 48 -4.32 -3.47 2.06
N LEU A 49 -4.08 -3.64 0.76
CA LEU A 49 -3.10 -2.85 0.02
C LEU A 49 -3.45 -1.36 -0.01
N ASP A 50 -4.71 -1.04 -0.33
CA ASP A 50 -5.19 0.35 -0.36
C ASP A 50 -5.05 1.01 1.01
N THR A 51 -5.44 0.31 2.08
CA THR A 51 -5.32 0.85 3.44
C THR A 51 -3.86 1.05 3.85
N ARG A 52 -2.95 0.15 3.47
CA ARG A 52 -1.51 0.33 3.72
C ARG A 52 -0.93 1.52 2.98
N ALA A 53 -1.36 1.78 1.75
CA ALA A 53 -0.95 2.96 1.00
C ALA A 53 -1.40 4.24 1.70
N LEU A 54 -2.66 4.28 2.18
CA LEU A 54 -3.19 5.41 2.94
C LEU A 54 -2.45 5.63 4.26
N ILE A 55 -2.19 4.57 5.02
CA ILE A 55 -1.39 4.63 6.25
C ILE A 55 0.00 5.21 5.96
N THR A 56 0.61 4.79 4.85
CA THR A 56 1.96 5.24 4.47
C THR A 56 1.97 6.74 4.15
N GLU A 57 0.98 7.21 3.37
CA GLU A 57 0.84 8.64 3.08
C GLU A 57 0.55 9.45 4.35
N HIS A 58 -0.39 9.01 5.19
CA HIS A 58 -0.71 9.69 6.44
C HIS A 58 0.49 9.75 7.40
N ASN A 59 1.26 8.66 7.50
CA ASN A 59 2.47 8.64 8.32
C ASN A 59 3.56 9.55 7.76
N LYS A 60 3.61 9.73 6.44
CA LYS A 60 4.52 10.70 5.81
C LYS A 60 4.12 12.13 6.18
N GLU A 61 2.84 12.47 6.10
CA GLU A 61 2.35 13.78 6.54
C GLU A 61 2.54 14.02 8.05
N TYR A 62 2.42 12.96 8.87
CA TYR A 62 2.75 12.98 10.30
C TYR A 62 4.23 13.31 10.53
N LEU A 63 5.14 12.70 9.77
CA LEU A 63 6.58 12.99 9.85
C LEU A 63 6.91 14.42 9.37
N GLU A 64 6.13 14.95 8.42
CA GLU A 64 6.20 16.35 7.99
C GLU A 64 5.57 17.32 9.00
N GLY A 65 4.98 16.81 10.09
CA GLY A 65 4.33 17.60 11.13
C GLY A 65 2.98 18.18 10.73
N ARG A 66 2.38 17.71 9.62
CA ARG A 66 1.02 18.09 9.20
C ARG A 66 -0.07 17.31 9.93
N GLU A 67 0.21 16.07 10.28
CA GLU A 67 -0.68 15.22 11.05
C GLU A 67 -0.18 15.07 12.49
N SER A 68 -1.11 14.93 13.44
CA SER A 68 -0.80 14.84 14.87
C SER A 68 -0.74 13.41 15.40
N TYR A 69 -1.06 12.43 14.57
CA TYR A 69 -1.06 11.01 14.91
C TYR A 69 -0.54 10.17 13.75
N SER A 70 0.00 9.00 14.07
CA SER A 70 0.37 8.00 13.08
C SER A 70 -0.71 6.93 12.99
N MET A 71 -0.86 6.34 11.81
CA MET A 71 -1.71 5.19 11.57
C MET A 71 -0.88 3.91 11.47
N GLY A 72 -1.49 2.79 11.81
CA GLY A 72 -0.87 1.47 11.75
C GLY A 72 -1.83 0.42 11.21
N VAL A 73 -1.26 -0.65 10.67
CA VAL A 73 -2.04 -1.81 10.21
C VAL A 73 -2.73 -2.45 11.41
N ASN A 74 -4.06 -2.57 11.35
CA ASN A 74 -4.90 -3.16 12.38
C ASN A 74 -5.79 -4.28 11.81
N GLN A 75 -6.63 -4.89 12.65
CA GLN A 75 -7.58 -5.94 12.25
C GLN A 75 -8.64 -5.50 11.23
N PHE A 76 -8.75 -4.22 10.95
CA PHE A 76 -9.67 -3.58 10.01
C PHE A 76 -8.97 -3.11 8.73
N THR A 77 -7.70 -3.46 8.55
CA THR A 77 -6.94 -3.07 7.35
C THR A 77 -7.53 -3.70 6.09
N ASP A 78 -8.22 -4.83 6.18
CA ASP A 78 -8.97 -5.44 5.08
C ASP A 78 -10.34 -4.78 4.80
N MET A 79 -10.71 -3.72 5.54
CA MET A 79 -11.95 -2.99 5.29
C MET A 79 -11.69 -1.89 4.26
N LEU A 80 -12.29 -2.05 3.09
CA LEU A 80 -12.28 -1.03 2.03
C LEU A 80 -12.80 0.31 2.57
N PRO A 81 -12.05 1.41 2.46
CA PRO A 81 -12.60 2.76 2.50
C PRO A 81 -13.32 3.11 1.19
N GLY A 82 -14.01 2.16 0.55
CA GLY A 82 -14.73 2.31 -0.72
C GLY A 82 -15.99 3.20 -0.66
N GLU A 83 -16.11 4.07 0.33
CA GLU A 83 -16.94 5.29 0.26
C GLU A 83 -16.13 6.53 -0.10
N LEU A 84 -14.80 6.46 -0.17
CA LEU A 84 -13.99 7.60 -0.55
C LEU A 84 -13.73 7.56 -2.07
N PRO A 85 -14.15 8.60 -2.82
CA PRO A 85 -13.92 8.70 -4.26
C PRO A 85 -12.40 8.63 -4.54
N PRO A 86 -12.00 8.26 -5.76
CA PRO A 86 -10.59 8.19 -6.12
C PRO A 86 -9.92 9.48 -5.66
N MET A 87 -9.00 9.35 -4.70
CA MET A 87 -8.10 10.42 -4.28
C MET A 87 -7.60 11.04 -5.56
N GLY A 88 -8.15 12.21 -5.85
CA GLY A 88 -7.96 12.91 -7.09
C GLY A 88 -6.47 13.00 -7.27
N HIS A 89 -5.99 12.29 -8.29
CA HIS A 89 -4.94 12.76 -9.16
C HIS A 89 -4.87 14.28 -9.01
N LEU A 90 -3.82 14.77 -8.34
CA LEU A 90 -3.36 16.14 -8.50
C LEU A 90 -2.91 16.28 -9.97
N SER A 91 -3.86 16.17 -10.90
CA SER A 91 -3.93 17.10 -12.02
C SER A 91 -4.07 18.45 -11.34
N SER A 92 -2.93 19.09 -11.11
CA SER A 92 -2.87 20.54 -10.98
C SER A 92 -3.81 21.12 -12.04
N PRO A 93 -4.87 21.83 -11.66
CA PRO A 93 -5.66 22.57 -12.62
C PRO A 93 -4.74 23.59 -13.27
N SER A 94 -4.76 23.57 -14.58
CA SER A 94 -4.18 24.54 -15.50
C SER A 94 -4.16 25.97 -14.96
N GLU A 95 -3.02 26.65 -15.10
CA GLU A 95 -3.02 28.08 -15.36
C GLU A 95 -2.02 28.36 -16.50
N GLU A 96 -2.44 28.05 -17.72
CA GLU A 96 -2.08 28.87 -18.87
C GLU A 96 -2.44 30.32 -18.54
N ARG A 97 -1.43 31.15 -18.27
CA ARG A 97 -1.54 32.60 -18.44
C ARG A 97 -0.76 32.98 -19.69
N GLY A 98 -1.50 33.50 -20.67
CA GLY A 98 -0.96 34.04 -21.92
C GLY A 98 -0.33 35.42 -21.76
#